data_AF-A0A427DVT1-F1
#
_entry.id   AF-A0A427DVT1-F1
#
_cell.length_a   1.000
_cell.length_b   1.000
_cell.length_c   1.000
_cell.angle_alpha   90.00
_cell.angle_beta   90.00
_cell.angle_gamma   90.00
#
_symmetry.space_group_name_H-M   'P 1'
#
loop_
_entity.id
_entity.type
_entity.pdbx_description
1 polymer ?
#
loop_
_entity_poly.entity_id
_entity_poly.type
_entity_poly.pdbx_seq_one_letter_code
_entity_poly.pdbx_strand_id
1 'polypeptide(L)'
;MTQLPRLAAFALLSLTLLPAHAQILPGLWEFSSGDIQVDGQQMPGMDAMLAQMENLPADQRRMMEEMLAAQGVKLGGKGVQICLSKAQVESDQLPFQDDPACTQEITERGDKLWKFGFECPDARGQGETRFISDKEFVSTVESEYRQGSETGTSRIESHARWIADDCGALKPAR
;
A
#
# COMPACT_ATOMS: atom_id res chain seq x y z
N MET A 1 33.63 -31.94 -57.15
CA MET A 1 34.36 -31.62 -55.90
C MET A 1 34.86 -30.19 -56.11
N THR A 2 34.38 -29.13 -55.47
CA THR A 2 34.14 -28.94 -54.02
C THR A 2 33.23 -27.72 -53.85
N GLN A 3 32.23 -27.84 -52.97
CA GLN A 3 31.32 -26.79 -52.51
C GLN A 3 31.99 -25.96 -51.40
N LEU A 4 31.72 -24.65 -51.32
CA LEU A 4 31.95 -23.87 -50.09
C LEU A 4 30.70 -23.02 -49.73
N PRO A 5 30.43 -22.82 -48.43
CA PRO A 5 29.08 -22.75 -47.89
C PRO A 5 28.50 -21.32 -47.82
N ARG A 6 27.17 -21.26 -47.86
CA ARG A 6 26.35 -20.07 -47.58
C ARG A 6 26.55 -19.62 -46.13
N LEU A 7 27.02 -18.39 -45.94
CA LEU A 7 27.01 -17.69 -44.65
C LEU A 7 25.56 -17.41 -44.24
N ALA A 8 25.08 -18.13 -43.24
CA ALA A 8 23.81 -17.84 -42.58
C ALA A 8 24.03 -16.71 -41.57
N ALA A 9 23.50 -15.51 -41.86
CA ALA A 9 23.42 -14.41 -40.92
C ALA A 9 22.25 -14.68 -39.95
N PHE A 10 22.54 -15.17 -38.75
CA PHE A 10 21.58 -15.20 -37.65
C PHE A 10 21.43 -13.80 -37.07
N ALA A 11 20.34 -13.11 -37.40
CA ALA A 11 19.93 -11.89 -36.74
C ALA A 11 19.42 -12.23 -35.33
N LEU A 12 20.23 -11.97 -34.31
CA LEU A 12 19.82 -11.98 -32.91
C LEU A 12 18.83 -10.81 -32.69
N LEU A 13 17.54 -11.10 -32.68
CA LEU A 13 16.54 -10.19 -32.12
C LEU A 13 16.80 -10.06 -30.62
N SER A 14 17.42 -8.95 -30.22
CA SER A 14 17.47 -8.52 -28.84
C SER A 14 16.05 -8.13 -28.41
N LEU A 15 15.37 -9.03 -27.71
CA LEU A 15 14.12 -8.72 -27.02
C LEU A 15 14.47 -7.74 -25.88
N THR A 16 14.31 -6.44 -26.13
CA THR A 16 14.39 -5.44 -25.06
C THR A 16 13.17 -5.63 -24.16
N LEU A 17 13.35 -6.30 -23.02
CA LEU A 17 12.37 -6.23 -21.93
C LEU A 17 12.26 -4.75 -21.52
N LEU A 18 11.14 -4.12 -21.86
CA LEU A 18 10.80 -2.81 -21.32
C LEU A 18 10.66 -2.95 -19.80
N PRO A 19 11.27 -2.07 -19.00
CA PRO A 19 11.07 -2.10 -17.56
C PRO A 19 9.58 -1.86 -17.27
N ALA A 20 8.98 -2.75 -16.47
CA ALA A 20 7.69 -2.48 -15.87
C ALA A 20 7.85 -1.20 -15.04
N HIS A 21 7.16 -0.12 -15.43
CA HIS A 21 7.21 1.12 -14.68
C HIS A 21 6.28 0.95 -13.47
N ALA A 22 6.84 1.08 -12.27
CA ALA A 22 6.04 1.13 -11.04
C ALA A 22 5.03 2.28 -11.12
N GLN A 23 3.79 2.04 -10.66
CA GLN A 23 2.74 3.06 -10.67
C GLN A 23 3.00 4.19 -9.67
N ILE A 24 3.87 3.94 -8.68
CA ILE A 24 4.18 4.83 -7.57
C ILE A 24 5.68 4.83 -7.24
N LEU A 25 6.15 5.90 -6.61
CA LEU A 25 7.56 6.04 -6.21
C LEU A 25 7.89 5.29 -4.90
N PRO A 26 9.12 4.78 -4.74
CA PRO A 26 9.61 4.36 -3.44
C PRO A 26 9.85 5.58 -2.53
N GLY A 27 9.91 5.34 -1.22
CA GLY A 27 10.18 6.35 -0.20
C GLY A 27 9.07 6.47 0.82
N LEU A 28 9.02 7.62 1.49
CA LEU A 28 8.08 7.93 2.55
C LEU A 28 6.73 8.36 1.98
N TRP A 29 5.67 7.68 2.40
CA TRP A 29 4.28 8.00 2.04
C TRP A 29 3.46 8.33 3.28
N GLU A 30 2.56 9.29 3.18
CA GLU A 30 1.57 9.62 4.22
C GLU A 30 0.17 9.22 3.76
N PHE A 31 -0.54 8.47 4.61
CA PHE A 31 -1.89 7.97 4.40
C PHE A 31 -2.84 8.66 5.38
N SER A 32 -3.86 9.31 4.84
CA SER A 32 -4.93 9.94 5.62
C SER A 32 -6.28 9.35 5.21
N SER A 33 -7.17 9.12 6.17
CA SER A 33 -8.50 8.58 5.91
C SER A 33 -9.55 9.46 6.59
N GLY A 34 -10.44 10.06 5.79
CA GLY A 34 -11.53 10.92 6.26
C GLY A 34 -12.90 10.24 6.22
N ASP A 35 -13.08 9.29 5.31
CA ASP A 35 -14.31 8.51 5.18
C ASP A 35 -14.05 7.08 5.69
N ILE A 36 -14.41 6.87 6.96
CA ILE A 36 -14.34 5.57 7.63
C ILE A 36 -15.75 5.27 8.11
N GLN A 37 -16.30 4.15 7.66
CA GLN A 37 -17.60 3.66 8.06
C GLN A 37 -17.45 2.27 8.64
N VAL A 38 -18.12 2.02 9.77
CA VAL A 38 -18.19 0.71 10.42
C VAL A 38 -19.66 0.44 10.73
N ASP A 39 -20.19 -0.67 10.20
CA ASP A 39 -21.62 -1.03 10.30
C ASP A 39 -22.56 0.11 9.88
N GLY A 40 -22.15 0.86 8.84
CA GLY A 40 -22.86 2.02 8.32
C GLY A 40 -22.81 3.27 9.22
N GLN A 41 -22.08 3.23 10.34
CA GLN A 41 -21.83 4.38 11.20
C GLN A 41 -20.54 5.09 10.78
N GLN A 42 -20.60 6.42 10.66
CA GLN A 42 -19.41 7.22 10.39
C GLN A 42 -18.52 7.22 11.63
N MET A 43 -17.28 6.79 11.44
CA MET A 43 -16.24 6.85 12.47
C MET A 43 -15.44 8.15 12.36
N PRO A 44 -14.83 8.62 13.47
CA PRO A 44 -13.89 9.73 13.40
C PRO A 44 -12.75 9.41 12.42
N GLY A 45 -12.45 10.35 11.53
CA GLY A 45 -11.33 10.24 10.61
C GLY A 45 -9.98 10.36 11.31
N MET A 46 -8.92 10.17 10.53
CA MET A 46 -7.54 10.18 10.99
C MET A 46 -7.15 11.49 11.70
N ASP A 47 -7.62 12.64 11.21
CA ASP A 47 -7.36 13.94 11.84
C ASP A 47 -7.89 14.02 13.28
N ALA A 48 -9.08 13.49 13.54
CA ALA A 48 -9.67 13.46 14.87
C ALA A 48 -8.91 12.51 15.80
N MET A 49 -8.40 11.40 15.27
CA MET A 49 -7.54 10.47 16.00
C MET A 49 -6.21 11.13 16.37
N LEU A 50 -5.55 11.80 15.41
CA LEU A 50 -4.30 12.54 15.65
C LEU A 50 -4.49 13.62 16.72
N ALA A 51 -5.59 14.39 16.66
CA ALA A 51 -5.90 15.38 17.68
C ALA A 51 -6.05 14.75 19.08
N GLN A 52 -6.61 13.54 19.20
CA GLN A 52 -6.67 12.84 20.48
C GLN A 52 -5.27 12.42 20.96
N MET A 53 -4.41 11.95 20.06
CA MET A 53 -3.03 11.61 20.39
C MET A 53 -2.22 12.83 20.87
N GLU A 54 -2.47 13.99 20.27
CA GLU A 54 -1.86 15.25 20.68
C GLU A 54 -2.25 15.69 22.09
N ASN A 55 -3.39 15.22 22.60
CA ASN A 55 -3.86 15.49 23.95
C ASN A 55 -3.31 14.51 25.00
N LEU A 56 -2.59 13.45 24.60
CA LEU A 56 -2.00 12.50 25.54
C LEU A 56 -0.80 13.12 26.31
N PRO A 57 -0.57 12.72 27.57
CA PRO A 57 0.67 13.04 28.28
C PRO A 57 1.90 12.62 27.46
N ALA A 58 2.97 13.41 27.53
CA ALA A 58 4.16 13.23 26.69
C ALA A 58 4.75 11.80 26.76
N ASP A 59 4.82 11.22 27.96
CA ASP A 59 5.33 9.86 28.13
C ASP A 59 4.44 8.79 27.48
N GLN A 60 3.11 8.94 27.55
CA GLN A 60 2.18 8.02 26.92
C GLN A 60 2.23 8.13 25.39
N ARG A 61 2.31 9.35 24.88
CA ARG A 61 2.45 9.62 23.44
C ARG A 61 3.73 9.01 22.89
N ARG A 62 4.87 9.24 23.56
CA ARG A 62 6.16 8.67 23.17
C ARG A 62 6.12 7.14 23.15
N MET A 63 5.59 6.51 24.19
CA MET A 63 5.46 5.05 24.24
C MET A 63 4.63 4.51 23.07
N MET A 64 3.55 5.21 22.70
CA MET A 64 2.72 4.85 21.56
C MET A 64 3.45 5.04 20.22
N GLU A 65 4.14 6.17 20.04
CA GLU A 65 4.96 6.44 18.85
C GLU A 65 6.08 5.40 18.66
N GLU A 66 6.75 4.99 19.75
CA GLU A 66 7.77 3.94 19.73
C GLU A 66 7.17 2.59 19.31
N MET A 67 5.98 2.26 19.80
CA MET A 67 5.25 1.03 19.43
C MET A 67 4.80 1.04 17.96
N LEU A 68 4.37 2.19 17.44
CA LEU A 68 4.04 2.36 16.02
C LEU A 68 5.29 2.25 15.15
N ALA A 69 6.39 2.90 15.56
CA ALA A 69 7.65 2.85 14.84
C ALA A 69 8.21 1.42 14.78
N ALA A 70 8.02 0.63 15.83
CA ALA A 70 8.36 -0.79 15.84
C ALA A 70 7.58 -1.61 14.78
N GLN A 71 6.39 -1.14 14.39
CA GLN A 71 5.56 -1.70 13.31
C GLN A 71 5.83 -1.03 11.95
N GLY A 72 6.86 -0.17 11.84
CA GLY A 72 7.19 0.53 10.58
C GLY A 72 6.29 1.73 10.27
N VAL A 73 5.50 2.19 11.25
CA VAL A 73 4.57 3.30 11.11
C VAL A 73 5.04 4.51 11.92
N LYS A 74 4.93 5.70 11.36
CA LYS A 74 5.17 6.96 12.07
C LYS A 74 3.92 7.84 11.99
N LEU A 75 3.70 8.70 12.98
CA LEU A 75 2.67 9.74 12.86
C LEU A 75 3.17 10.88 11.99
N GLY A 76 2.37 11.22 10.99
CA GLY A 76 2.54 12.34 10.10
C GLY A 76 1.72 13.55 10.53
N GLY A 77 1.68 14.56 9.66
CA GLY A 77 0.95 15.80 9.94
C GLY A 77 -0.57 15.67 9.72
N LYS A 78 -0.97 14.80 8.80
CA LYS A 78 -2.39 14.56 8.44
C LYS A 78 -2.78 13.09 8.48
N GLY A 79 -1.84 12.22 8.83
CA GLY A 79 -2.09 10.80 8.84
C GLY A 79 -0.93 9.98 9.33
N VAL A 80 -0.87 8.73 8.88
CA VAL A 80 0.22 7.81 9.21
C VAL A 80 1.21 7.75 8.06
N GLN A 81 2.49 7.70 8.40
CA GLN A 81 3.59 7.61 7.46
C GLN A 81 4.16 6.20 7.43
N ILE A 82 4.33 5.65 6.23
CA ILE A 82 4.90 4.32 5.97
C ILE A 82 5.99 4.49 4.91
N CYS A 83 7.08 3.74 5.08
CA CYS A 83 8.15 3.70 4.10
C CYS A 83 7.95 2.52 3.14
N LEU A 84 7.88 2.83 1.84
CA LEU A 84 7.79 1.83 0.78
C LEU A 84 9.15 1.65 0.10
N SER A 85 9.65 0.42 0.09
CA SER A 85 10.89 0.07 -0.59
C SER A 85 10.72 0.03 -2.11
N LYS A 86 11.85 0.15 -2.83
CA LYS A 86 11.89 -0.04 -4.28
C LYS A 86 11.32 -1.39 -4.72
N ALA A 87 11.67 -2.46 -4.00
CA ALA A 87 11.18 -3.80 -4.33
C ALA A 87 9.66 -3.92 -4.17
N GLN A 88 9.06 -3.26 -3.17
CA GLN A 88 7.61 -3.27 -2.98
C GLN A 88 6.87 -2.52 -4.10
N VAL A 89 7.34 -1.32 -4.46
CA VAL A 89 6.66 -0.53 -5.51
C VAL A 89 6.84 -1.10 -6.91
N GLU A 90 7.92 -1.83 -7.15
CA GLU A 90 8.17 -2.57 -8.40
C GLU A 90 7.54 -3.97 -8.39
N SER A 91 6.98 -4.41 -7.27
CA SER A 91 6.35 -5.73 -7.20
C SER A 91 5.00 -5.73 -7.93
N ASP A 92 4.63 -6.91 -8.43
CA ASP A 92 3.29 -7.17 -8.95
C ASP A 92 2.26 -7.37 -7.81
N GLN A 93 2.54 -6.92 -6.59
CA GLN A 93 1.67 -7.04 -5.43
C GLN A 93 1.32 -5.66 -4.86
N LEU A 94 0.26 -5.59 -4.07
CA LEU A 94 -0.06 -4.37 -3.35
C LEU A 94 0.88 -4.26 -2.14
N PRO A 95 1.47 -3.09 -1.88
CA PRO A 95 2.63 -2.95 -0.99
C PRO A 95 2.29 -2.98 0.51
N PHE A 96 1.12 -3.51 0.90
CA PHE A 96 0.60 -3.46 2.27
C PHE A 96 0.22 -4.84 2.83
N GLN A 97 0.77 -5.92 2.29
CA GLN A 97 0.51 -7.28 2.77
C GLN A 97 1.54 -7.69 3.84
N ASP A 98 1.29 -7.29 5.09
CA ASP A 98 2.20 -7.61 6.21
C ASP A 98 1.85 -8.93 6.92
N ASP A 99 0.63 -9.47 6.74
CA ASP A 99 0.19 -10.72 7.37
C ASP A 99 0.29 -11.92 6.40
N PRO A 100 1.14 -12.92 6.68
CA PRO A 100 1.28 -14.12 5.84
C PRO A 100 0.03 -15.01 5.81
N ALA A 101 -0.91 -14.84 6.76
CA ALA A 101 -2.18 -15.55 6.77
C ALA A 101 -3.25 -14.91 5.85
N CYS A 102 -3.02 -13.68 5.41
CA CYS A 102 -3.87 -13.01 4.44
C CYS A 102 -3.45 -13.37 3.02
N THR A 103 -4.41 -13.65 2.16
CA THR A 103 -4.23 -13.73 0.71
C THR A 103 -4.77 -12.47 0.06
N GLN A 104 -4.12 -12.03 -1.02
CA GLN A 104 -4.56 -10.88 -1.80
C GLN A 104 -4.41 -11.21 -3.28
N GLU A 105 -5.42 -10.82 -4.07
CA GLU A 105 -5.46 -11.07 -5.50
C GLU A 105 -5.84 -9.79 -6.24
N ILE A 106 -5.06 -9.41 -7.24
CA ILE A 106 -5.39 -8.29 -8.12
C ILE A 106 -6.32 -8.81 -9.22
N THR A 107 -7.56 -8.31 -9.22
CA THR A 107 -8.62 -8.73 -10.14
C THR A 107 -8.69 -7.85 -11.39
N GLU A 108 -8.20 -6.61 -11.32
CA GLU A 108 -8.07 -5.70 -12.46
C GLU A 108 -6.78 -4.88 -12.31
N ARG A 109 -6.03 -4.76 -13.42
CA ARG A 109 -4.80 -3.97 -13.47
C ARG A 109 -4.78 -3.09 -14.70
N GLY A 110 -4.83 -1.78 -14.48
CA GLY A 110 -4.57 -0.76 -15.49
C GLY A 110 -3.71 0.38 -14.94
N ASP A 111 -3.38 1.34 -15.79
CA ASP A 111 -2.48 2.45 -15.43
C ASP A 111 -3.06 3.40 -14.37
N LYS A 112 -4.38 3.46 -14.27
CA LYS A 112 -5.08 4.41 -13.39
C LYS A 112 -5.92 3.76 -12.31
N LEU A 113 -6.19 2.46 -12.44
CA LEU A 113 -7.12 1.75 -11.59
C LEU A 113 -6.63 0.33 -11.40
N TRP A 114 -6.41 -0.04 -10.14
CA TRP A 114 -6.25 -1.43 -9.74
C TRP A 114 -7.46 -1.82 -8.90
N LYS A 115 -7.93 -3.05 -9.08
CA LYS A 115 -8.92 -3.67 -8.18
C LYS A 115 -8.33 -4.94 -7.61
N PHE A 116 -8.71 -5.23 -6.38
CA PHE A 116 -8.20 -6.39 -5.67
C PHE A 116 -9.25 -6.96 -4.73
N GLY A 117 -9.14 -8.26 -4.47
CA GLY A 117 -9.78 -8.94 -3.35
C GLY A 117 -8.74 -9.33 -2.32
N PHE A 118 -9.16 -9.48 -1.06
CA PHE A 118 -8.33 -10.05 -0.02
C PHE A 118 -9.15 -10.95 0.90
N GLU A 119 -8.48 -11.95 1.47
CA GLU A 119 -9.05 -12.88 2.43
C GLU A 119 -8.04 -13.15 3.54
N CYS A 120 -8.41 -12.84 4.77
CA CYS A 120 -7.68 -13.06 6.00
C CYS A 120 -8.53 -13.96 6.93
N PRO A 121 -7.95 -14.57 7.99
CA PRO A 121 -8.70 -15.43 8.90
C PRO A 121 -9.99 -14.77 9.47
N ASP A 122 -9.89 -13.48 9.79
CA ASP A 122 -10.94 -12.70 10.46
C ASP A 122 -11.51 -11.56 9.60
N ALA A 123 -11.08 -11.41 8.35
CA ALA A 123 -11.57 -10.36 7.48
C ALA A 123 -11.52 -10.75 6.01
N ARG A 124 -12.46 -10.29 5.20
CA ARG A 124 -12.43 -10.45 3.74
C ARG A 124 -13.03 -9.24 3.07
N GLY A 125 -12.62 -8.95 1.86
CA GLY A 125 -13.13 -7.78 1.19
C GLY A 125 -12.60 -7.56 -0.21
N GLN A 126 -12.94 -6.39 -0.73
CA GLN A 126 -12.49 -5.91 -2.01
C GLN A 126 -12.04 -4.46 -1.87
N GLY A 127 -11.12 -4.06 -2.74
CA GLY A 127 -10.70 -2.68 -2.80
C GLY A 127 -10.36 -2.26 -4.21
N GLU A 128 -10.26 -0.95 -4.37
CA GLU A 128 -9.74 -0.34 -5.58
C GLU A 128 -8.78 0.78 -5.24
N THR A 129 -7.73 0.90 -6.04
CA THR A 129 -6.74 1.97 -5.95
C THR A 129 -6.74 2.76 -7.24
N ARG A 130 -7.04 4.05 -7.13
CA ARG A 130 -7.03 5.02 -8.22
C ARG A 130 -5.76 5.85 -8.16
N PHE A 131 -4.89 5.67 -9.16
CA PHE A 131 -3.62 6.40 -9.26
C PHE A 131 -3.87 7.77 -9.90
N ILE A 132 -3.58 8.82 -9.14
CA ILE A 132 -3.69 10.22 -9.61
C ILE A 132 -2.36 10.65 -10.22
N SER A 133 -1.25 10.24 -9.61
CA SER A 133 0.12 10.39 -10.11
C SER A 133 1.03 9.33 -9.48
N ASP A 134 2.32 9.35 -9.84
CA ASP A 134 3.36 8.55 -9.18
C ASP A 134 3.58 8.90 -7.69
N LYS A 135 3.01 10.03 -7.24
CA LYS A 135 3.10 10.59 -5.89
C LYS A 135 1.77 10.70 -5.15
N GLU A 136 0.67 10.26 -5.76
CA GLU A 136 -0.65 10.42 -5.17
C GLU A 136 -1.63 9.37 -5.68
N PHE A 137 -2.34 8.72 -4.76
CA PHE A 137 -3.42 7.81 -5.09
C PHE A 137 -4.50 7.81 -4.01
N VAL A 138 -5.70 7.35 -4.39
CA VAL A 138 -6.81 7.12 -3.46
C VAL A 138 -7.14 5.65 -3.47
N SER A 139 -7.32 5.06 -2.29
CA SER A 139 -7.74 3.67 -2.13
C SER A 139 -9.06 3.61 -1.39
N THR A 140 -10.00 2.84 -1.91
CA THR A 140 -11.26 2.53 -1.23
C THR A 140 -11.28 1.03 -0.95
N VAL A 141 -11.49 0.65 0.30
CA VAL A 141 -11.59 -0.75 0.74
C VAL A 141 -12.92 -0.96 1.43
N GLU A 142 -13.62 -2.01 1.03
CA GLU A 142 -14.84 -2.49 1.67
C GLU A 142 -14.59 -3.90 2.16
N SER A 143 -14.93 -4.17 3.42
CA SER A 143 -14.65 -5.44 4.06
C SER A 143 -15.74 -5.90 5.00
N GLU A 144 -15.82 -7.20 5.17
CA GLU A 144 -16.49 -7.86 6.28
C GLU A 144 -15.42 -8.31 7.28
N TYR A 145 -15.66 -8.15 8.57
CA TYR A 145 -14.76 -8.62 9.62
C TYR A 145 -15.50 -9.46 10.65
N ARG A 146 -14.74 -10.26 11.39
CA ARG A 146 -15.18 -11.07 12.52
C ARG A 146 -14.28 -10.81 13.72
N GLN A 147 -14.87 -10.51 14.86
CA GLN A 147 -14.16 -10.40 16.14
C GLN A 147 -14.86 -11.29 17.17
N GLY A 148 -14.32 -12.49 17.39
CA GLY A 148 -14.99 -13.50 18.20
C GLY A 148 -16.33 -13.93 17.58
N SER A 149 -17.45 -13.70 18.29
CA SER A 149 -18.80 -13.96 17.77
C SER A 149 -19.41 -12.80 17.00
N GLU A 150 -18.80 -11.62 17.06
CA GLU A 150 -19.31 -10.43 16.40
C GLU A 150 -18.83 -10.38 14.96
N THR A 151 -19.72 -9.98 14.06
CA THR A 151 -19.43 -9.74 12.64
C THR A 151 -19.90 -8.36 12.26
N GLY A 152 -19.16 -7.67 11.42
CA GLY A 152 -19.53 -6.35 10.93
C GLY A 152 -18.97 -6.08 9.55
N THR A 153 -19.25 -4.89 9.07
CA THR A 153 -18.76 -4.38 7.78
C THR A 153 -17.99 -3.08 7.98
N SER A 154 -17.02 -2.82 7.13
CA SER A 154 -16.32 -1.55 7.11
C SER A 154 -16.11 -1.05 5.69
N ARG A 155 -16.04 0.27 5.55
CA ARG A 155 -15.64 0.96 4.32
C ARG A 155 -14.65 2.05 4.68
N ILE A 156 -13.50 2.05 4.04
CA ILE A 156 -12.41 3.00 4.31
C ILE A 156 -11.95 3.61 2.99
N GLU A 157 -12.01 4.93 2.88
CA GLU A 157 -11.33 5.68 1.85
C GLU A 157 -10.06 6.32 2.40
N SER A 158 -8.93 6.03 1.78
CA SER A 158 -7.61 6.54 2.16
C SER A 158 -6.98 7.31 1.01
N HIS A 159 -6.42 8.47 1.33
CA HIS A 159 -5.64 9.32 0.42
C HIS A 159 -4.17 9.14 0.78
N ALA A 160 -3.36 8.77 -0.20
CA ALA A 160 -1.93 8.53 -0.02
C ALA A 160 -1.12 9.57 -0.80
N ARG A 161 -0.13 10.16 -0.15
CA ARG A 161 0.77 11.16 -0.74
C ARG A 161 2.23 10.83 -0.48
N TRP A 162 3.05 10.91 -1.51
CA TRP A 162 4.50 10.79 -1.37
C TRP A 162 5.08 12.05 -0.71
N ILE A 163 5.96 11.85 0.27
CA ILE A 163 6.52 12.89 1.11
C ILE A 163 7.99 13.15 0.77
N ALA A 164 8.79 12.09 0.73
CA ALA A 164 10.24 12.17 0.52
C ALA A 164 10.80 10.84 0.03
N ASP A 165 11.97 10.88 -0.59
CA ASP A 165 12.73 9.66 -0.93
C ASP A 165 13.35 9.03 0.32
N ASP A 166 13.69 9.85 1.31
CA ASP A 166 14.24 9.42 2.59
C ASP A 166 13.11 9.06 3.58
N CYS A 167 13.20 7.84 4.13
CA CYS A 167 12.30 7.34 5.17
C CYS A 167 12.73 7.74 6.59
N GLY A 168 13.89 8.36 6.73
CA GLY A 168 14.46 8.74 8.02
C GLY A 168 14.72 7.51 8.89
N ALA A 169 14.16 7.51 10.10
CA ALA A 169 14.32 6.41 11.06
C ALA A 169 13.36 5.22 10.81
N LEU A 170 12.39 5.36 9.91
CA LEU A 170 11.47 4.27 9.58
C LEU A 170 12.19 3.23 8.74
N LYS A 171 12.10 1.97 9.18
CA LYS A 171 12.43 0.84 8.32
C LYS A 171 11.33 0.70 7.27
N PRO A 172 11.67 0.41 6.01
CA PRO A 172 10.66 0.03 5.03
C PRO A 172 9.76 -1.07 5.59
N ALA A 173 8.45 -0.95 5.34
CA ALA A 173 7.52 -2.06 5.56
C ALA A 173 8.06 -3.28 4.79
N ARG A 174 7.82 -4.50 5.28
CA ARG A 174 8.39 -5.69 4.64
C ARG A 174 7.58 -6.15 3.44
#